data_AF-A0A0F5J9L0-F1
#
_entry.id   AF-A0A0F5J9L0-F1
#
_cell.length_a   1.000
_cell.length_b   1.000
_cell.length_c   1.000
_cell.angle_alpha   90.00
_cell.angle_beta   90.00
_cell.angle_gamma   90.00
#
_symmetry.space_group_name_H-M   'P 1'
#
loop_
_entity.id
_entity.type
_entity.pdbx_description
1 polymer ?
#
loop_
_entity_poly.entity_id
_entity_poly.type
_entity_poly.pdbx_seq_one_letter_code
_entity_poly.pdbx_strand_id
1 'polypeptide(L)'
;MRKHFTLKTGCLLGDQAAICLMKLMAGEKGSRGYTYTSGEEFGYYYEPRCRKWIVFDNRHNTCLMEQCNTDKEAEAFLYDDGDLFAA
;
A
#
# COMPACT_ATOMS: atom_id res chain seq x y z
N MET A 1 18.59 -7.91 -17.00
CA MET A 1 17.57 -7.76 -18.08
C MET A 1 16.47 -6.82 -17.59
N ARG A 2 16.36 -5.60 -18.13
CA ARG A 2 15.19 -4.73 -17.90
C ARG A 2 14.04 -5.26 -18.76
N LYS A 3 12.97 -5.74 -18.13
CA LYS A 3 11.74 -6.11 -18.82
C LYS A 3 11.01 -4.83 -19.20
N HIS A 4 10.93 -4.52 -20.49
CA HIS A 4 10.05 -3.47 -20.99
C HIS A 4 8.63 -4.05 -21.05
N PHE A 5 7.74 -3.48 -20.24
CA PHE A 5 6.31 -3.79 -20.29
C PHE A 5 5.63 -2.72 -21.14
N THR A 6 5.05 -3.13 -22.27
CA THR A 6 4.17 -2.25 -23.03
C THR A 6 2.81 -2.24 -22.33
N LEU A 7 2.47 -1.12 -21.69
CA LEU A 7 1.16 -0.92 -21.10
C LEU A 7 0.10 -1.02 -22.21
N LYS A 8 -0.80 -2.00 -22.13
CA LYS A 8 -1.89 -2.15 -23.10
C LYS A 8 -2.91 -1.03 -22.90
N THR A 9 -3.49 -0.56 -23.99
CA THR A 9 -4.62 0.37 -23.99
C THR A 9 -5.71 -0.15 -23.05
N GLY A 10 -6.05 0.61 -22.01
CA GLY A 10 -7.01 0.20 -20.97
C GLY A 10 -6.43 -0.07 -19.58
N CYS A 11 -5.10 0.04 -19.38
CA CYS A 11 -4.54 0.09 -18.03
C CYS A 11 -4.97 1.37 -17.31
N LEU A 12 -5.43 1.24 -16.06
CA LEU A 12 -5.59 2.39 -15.17
C LEU A 12 -4.20 2.99 -14.91
N LEU A 13 -4.12 4.32 -14.88
CA LEU A 13 -2.88 5.07 -14.62
C LEU A 13 -3.13 6.10 -13.52
N GLY A 14 -2.06 6.51 -12.84
CA GLY A 14 -2.11 7.51 -11.77
C GLY A 14 -3.15 7.16 -10.70
N ASP A 15 -3.95 8.14 -10.33
CA ASP A 15 -4.94 8.06 -9.25
C ASP A 15 -5.96 6.93 -9.45
N GLN A 16 -6.32 6.61 -10.69
CA GLN A 16 -7.27 5.52 -10.96
C GLN A 16 -6.66 4.15 -10.66
N ALA A 17 -5.36 3.97 -10.95
CA ALA A 17 -4.65 2.74 -10.60
C ALA A 17 -4.49 2.61 -9.09
N ALA A 18 -4.14 3.72 -8.43
CA ALA A 18 -4.06 3.84 -6.98
C ALA A 18 -5.37 3.44 -6.30
N ILE A 19 -6.49 4.06 -6.69
CA ILE A 19 -7.82 3.76 -6.13
C ILE A 19 -8.21 2.30 -6.35
N CYS A 20 -7.94 1.75 -7.54
CA CYS A 20 -8.25 0.34 -7.84
C CYS A 20 -7.41 -0.61 -6.97
N LEU A 21 -6.11 -0.35 -6.83
CA LEU A 21 -5.22 -1.13 -5.97
C LEU A 21 -5.65 -1.08 -4.51
N MET A 22 -6.02 0.10 -4.02
CA MET A 22 -6.53 0.28 -2.65
C MET A 22 -7.82 -0.48 -2.42
N LYS A 23 -8.78 -0.42 -3.34
CA LYS A 23 -10.02 -1.22 -3.28
C LYS A 23 -9.74 -2.72 -3.28
N LEU A 24 -8.73 -3.18 -4.02
CA LEU A 24 -8.31 -4.58 -3.99
C LEU A 24 -7.73 -4.95 -2.63
N MET A 25 -6.87 -4.10 -2.05
CA MET A 25 -6.31 -4.34 -0.72
C MET A 25 -7.39 -4.34 0.37
N ALA A 26 -8.23 -3.31 0.40
CA ALA A 26 -9.31 -3.17 1.37
C ALA A 26 -10.41 -4.24 1.23
N GLY A 27 -10.81 -4.57 0.00
CA GLY A 27 -11.78 -5.64 -0.28
C GLY A 27 -11.25 -7.03 0.06
N GLU A 28 -9.93 -7.23 0.07
CA GLU A 28 -9.27 -8.44 0.54
C GLU A 28 -9.05 -8.46 2.08
N LYS A 29 -9.65 -7.55 2.86
CA LYS A 29 -9.53 -7.49 4.33
C LYS A 29 -9.84 -8.79 5.07
N GLY A 30 -10.68 -9.66 4.49
CA GLY A 30 -10.91 -11.00 5.03
C GLY A 30 -9.86 -12.05 4.64
N SER A 31 -9.13 -11.83 3.56
CA SER A 31 -8.10 -12.75 3.03
C SER A 31 -6.70 -12.41 3.52
N ARG A 32 -6.44 -11.14 3.85
CA ARG A 32 -5.18 -10.67 4.42
C ARG A 32 -5.41 -10.44 5.91
N GLY A 33 -4.63 -11.10 6.76
CA GLY A 33 -4.69 -10.89 8.21
C GLY A 33 -4.11 -9.52 8.58
N TYR A 34 -4.88 -8.45 8.35
CA TYR A 34 -4.47 -7.09 8.69
C TYR A 34 -4.21 -6.96 10.18
N THR A 35 -3.00 -6.54 10.53
CA THR A 35 -2.65 -6.21 11.91
C THR A 35 -3.22 -4.86 12.30
N TYR A 36 -3.25 -3.92 11.35
CA TYR A 36 -3.85 -2.60 11.54
C TYR A 36 -4.42 -2.05 10.22
N THR A 37 -5.58 -1.40 10.30
CA THR A 37 -6.18 -0.66 9.18
C THR A 37 -7.16 0.40 9.70
N SER A 38 -7.13 1.60 9.09
CA SER A 38 -8.11 2.66 9.33
C SER A 38 -8.93 2.90 8.08
N GLY A 39 -10.24 2.59 8.13
CA GLY A 39 -11.23 3.08 7.14
C GLY A 39 -10.95 2.82 5.66
N GLU A 40 -10.10 1.85 5.30
CA GLU A 40 -9.55 1.64 3.94
C GLU A 40 -8.53 2.68 3.47
N GLU A 41 -8.19 3.67 4.30
CA GLU A 41 -7.31 4.78 3.95
C GLU A 41 -5.83 4.40 4.07
N PHE A 42 -5.47 3.66 5.12
CA PHE A 42 -4.09 3.22 5.35
C PHE A 42 -4.05 2.02 6.31
N GLY A 43 -2.90 1.35 6.37
CA GLY A 43 -2.67 0.24 7.29
C GLY A 43 -1.48 -0.63 6.91
N TYR A 44 -1.34 -1.76 7.59
CA TYR A 44 -0.33 -2.75 7.26
C TYR A 44 -0.74 -4.17 7.61
N TYR A 45 -0.17 -5.12 6.89
CA TYR A 45 -0.40 -6.55 7.08
C TYR A 45 0.87 -7.35 6.76
N TYR A 46 0.97 -8.55 7.31
CA TYR A 46 2.06 -9.47 6.97
C TYR A 46 1.70 -10.28 5.72
N GLU A 47 2.57 -10.30 4.71
CA GLU A 47 2.44 -11.13 3.50
C GLU A 47 3.36 -12.36 3.62
N PRO A 48 2.80 -13.56 3.88
CA PRO A 48 3.60 -14.77 4.09
C PRO A 48 4.43 -15.19 2.87
N ARG A 49 3.98 -14.87 1.64
CA ARG A 49 4.68 -15.29 0.42
C ARG A 49 6.02 -14.58 0.25
N CYS A 50 6.10 -13.29 0.57
CA CYS A 50 7.36 -12.54 0.53
C CYS A 50 8.02 -12.41 1.90
N ARG A 51 7.34 -12.81 2.98
CA ARG A 51 7.80 -12.69 4.37
C ARG A 51 8.13 -11.23 4.73
N LYS A 52 7.29 -10.31 4.27
CA LYS A 52 7.41 -8.88 4.53
C LYS A 52 6.13 -8.34 5.14
N TRP A 53 6.28 -7.24 5.86
CA TRP A 53 5.17 -6.39 6.23
C TRP A 53 4.89 -5.43 5.09
N ILE A 54 3.66 -5.41 4.61
CA ILE A 54 3.23 -4.54 3.52
C ILE A 54 2.47 -3.39 4.16
N VAL A 55 3.00 -2.18 3.99
CA VAL A 55 2.35 -0.94 4.40
C VAL A 55 1.66 -0.34 3.20
N PHE A 56 0.50 0.28 3.42
CA PHE A 56 -0.19 1.06 2.41
C PHE A 56 -0.76 2.34 3.02
N ASP A 57 -0.70 3.44 2.28
CA ASP A 57 -1.27 4.73 2.68
C ASP A 57 -1.85 5.44 1.46
N ASN A 58 -3.06 5.97 1.61
CA ASN A 58 -3.80 6.70 0.59
C ASN A 58 -4.43 8.01 1.12
N ARG A 59 -4.02 8.50 2.29
CA ARG A 59 -4.56 9.74 2.89
C ARG A 59 -4.39 10.99 2.01
N HIS A 60 -3.48 10.95 1.04
CA HIS A 60 -3.15 12.07 0.15
C HIS A 60 -3.53 11.85 -1.33
N ASN A 61 -4.53 11.00 -1.61
CA ASN A 61 -4.89 10.57 -2.98
C ASN A 61 -3.73 9.94 -3.77
N THR A 62 -2.66 9.58 -3.08
CA THR A 62 -1.48 8.91 -3.64
C THR A 62 -1.40 7.56 -2.97
N CYS A 63 -1.47 6.48 -3.76
CA CYS A 63 -1.30 5.13 -3.23
C CYS A 63 0.19 4.86 -3.03
N LEU A 64 0.62 4.96 -1.78
CA LEU A 64 1.95 4.54 -1.36
C LEU A 64 1.88 3.11 -0.85
N MET A 65 2.90 2.33 -1.20
CA MET A 65 3.08 0.97 -0.72
C MET A 65 4.55 0.72 -0.47
N GLU A 66 4.87 0.17 0.71
CA GLU A 66 6.24 -0.14 1.11
C GLU A 66 6.34 -1.54 1.73
N GLN A 67 7.51 -2.16 1.58
CA GLN A 67 7.84 -3.46 2.17
C GLN A 67 8.79 -3.29 3.36
N CYS A 68 8.29 -3.56 4.55
CA CYS A 68 9.05 -3.51 5.79
C CYS A 68 9.48 -4.93 6.24
N ASN A 69 10.57 -5.02 6.99
CA ASN A 69 11.04 -6.28 7.57
C ASN A 69 10.33 -6.61 8.88
N THR A 70 9.89 -5.59 9.61
CA THR A 70 9.24 -5.74 10.91
C THR A 70 7.91 -4.98 10.96
N ASP A 71 7.05 -5.38 11.88
CA ASP A 71 5.79 -4.68 12.20
C ASP A 71 6.06 -3.28 12.75
N LYS A 72 7.12 -3.09 13.53
CA LYS A 72 7.53 -1.78 14.04
C LYS A 72 7.96 -0.83 12.94
N GLU A 73 8.71 -1.31 11.94
CA GLU A 73 9.04 -0.51 10.75
C GLU A 73 7.78 -0.14 9.97
N ALA A 74 6.84 -1.10 9.84
CA ALA A 74 5.58 -0.88 9.15
C ALA A 74 4.67 0.13 9.86
N GLU A 75 4.61 0.05 11.18
CA GLU A 75 3.89 0.99 12.03
C GLU A 75 4.56 2.37 11.99
N ALA A 76 5.89 2.44 12.14
CA ALA A 76 6.64 3.69 12.05
C ALA A 76 6.40 4.39 10.71
N PHE A 77 6.40 3.67 9.58
CA PHE A 77 6.11 4.27 8.27
C PHE A 77 4.77 5.05 8.24
N LEU A 78 3.75 4.60 8.98
CA LEU A 78 2.44 5.27 8.99
C LEU A 78 2.38 6.50 9.90
N TYR A 79 3.27 6.59 10.90
CA TYR A 79 3.22 7.58 11.98
C TYR A 79 4.44 8.51 12.07
N ASP A 80 5.57 8.14 11.46
CA ASP A 80 6.84 8.90 11.52
C ASP A 80 6.88 10.04 10.49
N ASP A 81 5.95 10.07 9.53
CA ASP A 81 5.78 11.18 8.58
C ASP A 81 4.94 12.33 9.16
N GLY A 82 5.37 12.86 10.31
CA GLY A 82 4.90 14.16 10.81
C GLY A 82 5.29 15.33 9.89
N ASP A 83 6.27 15.13 8.99
CA ASP A 83 6.81 16.18 8.11
C ASP A 83 6.93 15.78 6.62
N LEU A 84 6.74 14.52 6.22
CA LEU A 84 6.90 14.12 4.80
C LEU A 84 5.71 14.51 3.92
N PHE A 85 4.60 14.96 4.53
CA PHE A 85 3.37 15.38 3.86
C PHE A 85 2.90 16.80 4.23
N ALA A 86 3.75 17.59 4.89
CA ALA A 86 3.52 19.01 5.08
C ALA A 86 4.04 19.79 3.85
N ALA A 87 3.09 20.14 2.97
CA ALA A 87 3.16 21.05 1.80
C ALA A 87 3.29 20.39 0.41
#